data_AF-A0A672PWG7-F1
#
_entry.id   AF-A0A672PWG7-F1
#
_cell.length_a   1.000
_cell.length_b   1.000
_cell.length_c   1.000
_cell.angle_alpha   90.00
_cell.angle_beta   90.00
_cell.angle_gamma   90.00
#
_symmetry.space_group_name_H-M   'P 1'
#
loop_
_entity.id
_entity.type
_entity.pdbx_description
1 polymer ?
#
loop_
_entity_poly.entity_id
_entity_poly.type
_entity_poly.pdbx_seq_one_letter_code
_entity_poly.pdbx_strand_id
1 'polypeptide(L)'
;MHLFSVSPVGLKSCSGKFQCLSLVQCISRNAVCDGVEDCGDGEDELNCVRVSGRSSVLQVFSRGSWRTVCSEGWDSHLGSVACRQLGYSSYVNSTDVPISSIEAVFQNNLVALNINQTGLKDNFKIQNSSYLSEFSTQIQFVCCGVECGSRPAVRSRIVGGNVSRSELVPWQVSLHYQNQHLCGGSIISERWILTAAHCVYQLVYTGSVLIQTGLYYFLDGPDSLSVEKIIYHANYRPAEISYNIALIKLKLPLSFNGVYTSTSEALTWIQQQMEVYIKNSFAKNK
;
A
#
# COMPACT_ATOMS: atom_id res chain seq x y z
N MET A 1 27.19 23.02 -39.19
CA MET A 1 25.98 22.18 -39.40
C MET A 1 25.63 21.54 -38.07
N HIS A 2 24.41 21.81 -37.62
CA HIS A 2 23.81 21.38 -36.36
C HIS A 2 23.64 19.86 -36.23
N LEU A 3 23.18 19.46 -35.03
CA LEU A 3 22.31 18.31 -34.67
C LEU A 3 23.06 17.15 -34.00
N PHE A 4 22.76 16.66 -32.79
CA PHE A 4 21.79 16.99 -31.75
C PHE A 4 22.36 16.45 -30.42
N SER A 5 22.33 17.25 -29.34
CA SER A 5 22.39 16.71 -27.98
C SER A 5 21.05 16.05 -27.68
N VAL A 6 21.00 14.73 -27.64
CA VAL A 6 19.81 14.03 -27.14
C VAL A 6 19.90 14.04 -25.61
N SER A 7 19.34 15.08 -25.00
CA SER A 7 18.97 15.04 -23.59
C SER A 7 18.00 13.87 -23.39
N PRO A 8 18.19 13.00 -22.37
CA PRO A 8 17.21 11.98 -22.06
C PRO A 8 15.90 12.71 -21.71
N VAL A 9 14.79 12.21 -22.28
CA VAL A 9 13.41 12.71 -22.14
C VAL A 9 13.24 13.56 -20.89
N GLY A 10 13.06 14.86 -21.11
CA GLY A 10 12.92 15.86 -20.05
C GLY A 10 11.72 15.55 -19.16
N LEU A 11 11.97 14.83 -18.06
CA LEU A 11 11.18 14.92 -16.84
C LEU A 11 11.26 16.38 -16.41
N LYS A 12 10.24 17.18 -16.75
CA LYS A 12 10.07 18.48 -16.11
C LYS A 12 10.01 18.23 -14.62
N SER A 13 11.05 18.65 -13.90
CA SER A 13 11.03 18.66 -12.44
C SER A 13 9.84 19.53 -12.03
N CYS A 14 8.78 18.90 -11.50
CA CYS A 14 7.61 19.58 -10.96
C CYS A 14 7.97 20.24 -9.62
N SER A 15 8.95 21.16 -9.63
CA SER A 15 9.41 21.83 -8.41
C SER A 15 8.23 22.51 -7.71
N GLY A 16 7.93 22.06 -6.49
CA GLY A 16 6.79 22.56 -5.69
C GLY A 16 5.39 22.10 -6.15
N LYS A 17 5.26 21.26 -7.19
CA LYS A 17 3.99 20.79 -7.76
C LYS A 17 3.82 19.28 -7.59
N PHE A 18 2.60 18.77 -7.72
CA PHE A 18 2.34 17.34 -7.80
C PHE A 18 2.52 16.87 -9.24
N GLN A 19 3.08 15.67 -9.43
CA GLN A 19 3.38 15.12 -10.76
C GLN A 19 2.46 13.94 -11.03
N CYS A 20 1.60 14.06 -12.04
CA CYS A 20 0.82 12.95 -12.57
C CYS A 20 1.76 11.96 -13.28
N LEU A 21 1.65 10.68 -12.93
CA LEU A 21 2.46 9.59 -13.50
C LEU A 21 1.94 9.18 -14.86
N SER A 22 0.61 9.15 -15.05
CA SER A 22 -0.05 8.77 -16.29
C SER A 22 0.18 9.75 -17.45
N LEU A 23 0.11 11.06 -17.18
CA LEU A 23 0.09 12.11 -18.21
C LEU A 23 1.38 12.97 -18.28
N VAL A 24 2.36 12.75 -17.40
CA VAL A 24 3.57 13.60 -17.30
C VAL A 24 3.21 15.09 -17.16
N GLN A 25 2.14 15.37 -16.40
CA GLN A 25 1.60 16.69 -16.12
C GLN A 25 1.93 17.10 -14.68
N CYS A 26 2.19 18.39 -14.46
CA CYS A 26 2.35 18.93 -13.11
C CYS A 26 1.09 19.70 -12.72
N ILE A 27 0.43 19.32 -11.62
CA ILE A 27 -0.73 20.03 -11.07
C ILE A 27 -0.37 20.78 -9.79
N SER A 28 -1.24 21.69 -9.37
CA SER A 28 -1.09 22.39 -8.09
C SER A 28 -1.18 21.38 -6.94
N ARG A 29 -0.45 21.60 -5.84
CA ARG A 29 -0.66 20.78 -4.63
C ARG A 29 -2.07 20.93 -4.06
N ASN A 30 -2.73 22.06 -4.33
CA ASN A 30 -4.10 22.28 -3.89
C ASN A 30 -5.13 21.47 -4.69
N ALA A 31 -4.73 20.98 -5.88
CA ALA A 31 -5.51 20.11 -6.75
C ALA A 31 -5.25 18.62 -6.45
N VAL A 32 -4.71 18.30 -5.28
CA VAL A 32 -4.52 16.92 -4.83
C VAL A 32 -5.54 16.69 -3.72
N CYS A 33 -6.35 15.66 -3.87
CA CYS A 33 -7.42 15.31 -2.94
C CYS A 33 -8.49 16.40 -2.78
N ASP A 34 -8.81 17.09 -3.87
CA ASP A 34 -9.84 18.14 -3.92
C ASP A 34 -11.19 17.65 -4.48
N GLY A 35 -11.26 16.38 -4.88
CA GLY A 35 -12.44 15.72 -5.41
C GLY A 35 -12.65 15.91 -6.91
N VAL A 36 -11.68 16.50 -7.62
CA VAL A 36 -11.66 16.65 -9.07
C VAL A 36 -10.56 15.75 -9.63
N GLU A 37 -10.82 15.08 -10.75
CA GLU A 37 -9.78 14.28 -11.43
C GLU A 37 -8.94 15.19 -12.33
N ASP A 38 -7.82 15.72 -11.81
CA ASP A 38 -6.88 16.54 -12.56
C ASP A 38 -5.74 15.72 -13.20
N CYS A 39 -5.46 14.53 -12.67
CA CYS A 39 -4.57 13.54 -13.29
C CYS A 39 -5.34 12.45 -14.05
N GLY A 40 -4.67 11.81 -15.01
CA GLY A 40 -5.24 10.64 -15.69
C GLY A 40 -5.48 9.50 -14.69
N ASP A 41 -6.64 8.85 -14.79
CA ASP A 41 -7.13 7.82 -13.86
C ASP A 41 -7.34 8.29 -12.41
N GLY A 42 -7.40 9.62 -12.17
CA GLY A 42 -7.67 10.19 -10.85
C GLY A 42 -6.56 9.94 -9.82
N GLU A 43 -5.30 9.82 -10.27
CA GLU A 43 -4.12 9.53 -9.42
C GLU A 43 -3.96 10.53 -8.26
N ASP A 44 -4.34 11.77 -8.49
CA ASP A 44 -4.36 12.90 -7.55
C ASP A 44 -5.41 12.76 -6.43
N GLU A 45 -6.42 11.91 -6.63
CA GLU A 45 -7.48 11.60 -5.67
C GLU A 45 -7.25 10.29 -4.90
N LEU A 46 -6.08 9.67 -5.12
CA LEU A 46 -5.67 8.44 -4.44
C LEU A 46 -4.85 8.76 -3.19
N ASN A 47 -4.99 7.90 -2.17
CA ASN A 47 -4.16 7.92 -0.96
C ASN A 47 -4.19 9.25 -0.19
N CYS A 48 -5.36 9.89 -0.12
CA CYS A 48 -5.58 11.13 0.62
C CYS A 48 -5.56 10.98 2.16
N VAL A 49 -5.40 9.74 2.65
CA VAL A 49 -5.37 9.39 4.07
C VAL A 49 -4.15 8.52 4.32
N ARG A 50 -3.43 8.80 5.40
CA ARG A 50 -2.27 8.00 5.81
C ARG A 50 -2.12 7.95 7.33
N VAL A 51 -1.29 7.02 7.75
CA VAL A 51 -0.76 6.93 9.11
C VAL A 51 0.74 7.25 9.05
N SER A 52 1.26 8.03 10.00
CA SER A 52 2.66 8.47 9.97
C SER A 52 3.30 8.57 11.34
N GLY A 53 4.61 8.41 11.40
CA GLY A 53 5.37 8.42 12.64
C GLY A 53 5.34 7.09 13.40
N ARG A 54 6.03 7.08 14.54
CA ARG A 54 6.05 5.96 15.50
C ARG A 54 4.75 5.87 16.28
N SER A 55 4.10 7.01 16.45
CA SER A 55 2.81 7.13 17.14
C SER A 55 1.63 6.82 16.23
N SER A 56 1.85 6.38 14.99
CA SER A 56 0.79 6.06 14.04
C SER A 56 -0.27 7.18 13.93
N VAL A 57 0.19 8.41 13.72
CA VAL A 57 -0.67 9.60 13.66
C VAL A 57 -1.48 9.58 12.38
N LEU A 58 -2.81 9.63 12.50
CA LEU A 58 -3.72 9.75 11.37
C LEU A 58 -3.61 11.14 10.73
N GLN A 59 -3.39 11.15 9.41
CA GLN A 59 -3.29 12.38 8.62
C GLN A 59 -4.15 12.30 7.37
N VAL A 60 -4.68 13.45 6.97
CA VAL A 60 -5.35 13.64 5.68
C VAL A 60 -4.60 14.68 4.86
N PHE A 61 -4.61 14.51 3.53
CA PHE A 61 -4.11 15.53 2.63
C PHE A 61 -5.25 16.50 2.31
N SER A 62 -5.07 17.77 2.64
CA SER A 62 -6.08 18.81 2.43
C SER A 62 -5.42 20.17 2.27
N ARG A 63 -5.91 20.95 1.30
CA ARG A 63 -5.40 22.31 1.00
C ARG A 63 -3.87 22.31 0.81
N GLY A 64 -3.37 21.37 0.02
CA GLY A 64 -1.95 21.30 -0.38
C GLY A 64 -0.96 20.79 0.66
N SER A 65 -1.43 20.30 1.80
CA SER A 65 -0.55 19.80 2.87
C SER A 65 -1.14 18.61 3.62
N TRP A 66 -0.26 17.78 4.17
CA TRP A 66 -0.63 16.75 5.14
C TRP A 66 -0.94 17.40 6.49
N ARG A 67 -2.11 17.05 7.04
CA ARG A 67 -2.64 17.63 8.27
C ARG A 67 -3.03 16.54 9.25
N THR A 68 -2.75 16.75 10.52
CA THR A 68 -3.06 15.78 11.59
C THR A 68 -4.52 15.88 11.99
N VAL A 69 -5.20 14.74 12.14
CA VAL A 69 -6.63 14.68 12.45
C VAL A 69 -6.89 14.82 13.95
N CYS A 70 -7.69 15.82 14.33
CA CYS A 70 -8.16 16.07 15.69
C CYS A 70 -9.28 15.11 16.11
N SER A 71 -9.50 14.95 17.41
CA SER A 71 -10.67 14.21 17.92
C SER A 71 -12.00 14.98 17.78
N GLU A 72 -11.93 16.29 17.49
CA GLU A 72 -13.13 17.11 17.30
C GLU A 72 -13.95 16.65 16.09
N GLY A 73 -15.24 16.42 16.33
CA GLY A 73 -16.18 15.97 15.30
C GLY A 73 -15.97 14.52 14.84
N TRP A 74 -15.10 13.77 15.53
CA TRP A 74 -14.84 12.37 15.24
C TRP A 74 -15.97 11.45 15.70
N ASP A 75 -16.28 10.43 14.90
CA ASP A 75 -17.21 9.36 15.26
C ASP A 75 -16.79 8.00 14.67
N SER A 76 -17.56 6.96 14.98
CA SER A 76 -17.31 5.60 14.48
C SER A 76 -17.52 5.47 12.96
N HIS A 77 -18.33 6.34 12.35
CA HIS A 77 -18.53 6.34 10.90
C HIS A 77 -17.26 6.85 10.18
N LEU A 78 -16.68 7.96 10.66
CA LEU A 78 -15.38 8.46 10.20
C LEU A 78 -14.29 7.42 10.40
N GLY A 79 -14.29 6.70 11.53
CA GLY A 79 -13.37 5.59 11.75
C GLY A 79 -13.49 4.46 10.73
N SER A 80 -14.72 4.03 10.42
CA SER A 80 -14.98 3.02 9.39
C SER A 80 -14.47 3.47 8.01
N VAL A 81 -14.77 4.71 7.62
CA VAL A 81 -14.36 5.26 6.32
C VAL A 81 -12.84 5.46 6.27
N ALA A 82 -12.21 5.94 7.35
CA ALA A 82 -10.77 6.10 7.47
C ALA A 82 -10.04 4.75 7.31
N CYS A 83 -10.48 3.71 8.02
CA CYS A 83 -9.91 2.37 7.92
C CYS A 83 -10.01 1.81 6.50
N ARG A 84 -11.17 1.98 5.85
CA ARG A 84 -11.36 1.58 4.46
C ARG A 84 -10.47 2.35 3.49
N GLN A 85 -10.28 3.65 3.69
CA GLN A 85 -9.36 4.47 2.88
C GLN A 85 -7.88 4.14 3.11
N LEU A 86 -7.53 3.67 4.31
CA LEU A 86 -6.20 3.15 4.65
C LEU A 86 -5.97 1.71 4.15
N GLY A 87 -7.01 1.02 3.67
CA GLY A 87 -6.93 -0.34 3.12
C GLY A 87 -7.20 -1.46 4.12
N TYR A 88 -7.74 -1.16 5.30
CA TYR A 88 -8.16 -2.18 6.28
C TYR A 88 -9.58 -2.66 6.01
N SER A 89 -9.86 -3.91 6.38
CA SER A 89 -11.16 -4.56 6.17
C SER A 89 -12.26 -4.07 7.12
N SER A 90 -11.88 -3.59 8.30
CA SER A 90 -12.83 -3.14 9.32
C SER A 90 -12.24 -2.07 10.23
N TYR A 91 -13.13 -1.40 10.96
CA TYR A 91 -12.81 -0.48 12.04
C TYR A 91 -13.12 -1.17 13.37
N VAL A 92 -12.21 -1.04 14.35
CA VAL A 92 -12.36 -1.64 15.68
C VAL A 92 -12.83 -0.60 16.67
N ASN A 93 -11.99 0.42 16.91
CA ASN A 93 -12.29 1.52 17.81
C ASN A 93 -11.39 2.73 17.52
N SER A 94 -11.63 3.83 18.22
CA SER A 94 -10.79 5.01 18.17
C SER A 94 -10.61 5.56 19.58
N THR A 95 -9.46 6.18 19.82
CA THR A 95 -9.12 6.77 21.13
C THR A 95 -8.56 8.17 20.97
N ASP A 96 -8.88 9.03 21.91
CA ASP A 96 -8.44 10.42 21.90
C ASP A 96 -7.12 10.53 22.66
N VAL A 97 -6.13 11.11 22.01
CA VAL A 97 -4.76 11.16 22.53
C VAL A 97 -4.31 12.63 22.58
N PRO A 98 -3.71 13.09 23.70
CA PRO A 98 -3.17 14.45 23.77
C PRO A 98 -2.13 14.71 22.67
N ILE A 99 -2.17 15.89 22.06
CA ILE A 99 -1.18 16.27 21.04
C ILE A 99 0.24 16.30 21.60
N SER A 100 0.39 16.59 22.90
CA SER A 100 1.70 16.59 23.55
C SER A 100 2.39 15.23 23.60
N SER A 101 1.66 14.11 23.40
CA SER A 101 2.25 12.77 23.45
C SER A 101 2.75 12.23 22.11
N ILE A 102 2.60 12.98 21.01
CA ILE A 102 3.11 12.60 19.67
C ILE A 102 4.35 13.40 19.29
N GLU A 103 5.00 13.02 18.20
CA GLU A 103 6.20 13.69 17.70
C GLU A 103 5.93 15.14 17.28
N ALA A 104 6.85 16.06 17.62
CA ALA A 104 6.70 17.51 17.40
C ALA A 104 6.34 17.92 15.96
N VAL A 105 6.79 17.14 14.96
CA VAL A 105 6.46 17.38 13.54
C VAL A 105 4.98 17.23 13.22
N PHE A 106 4.22 16.48 14.03
CA PHE A 106 2.79 16.22 13.84
C PHE A 106 1.89 17.04 14.76
N GLN A 107 2.47 17.81 15.68
CA GLN A 107 1.72 18.60 16.68
C GLN A 107 1.08 19.87 16.11
N ASN A 108 1.49 20.27 14.91
CA ASN A 108 0.99 21.46 14.21
C ASN A 108 0.24 21.04 12.94
N ASN A 109 -0.39 22.01 12.28
CA ASN A 109 -1.10 21.82 11.01
C ASN A 109 -2.29 20.84 11.16
N LEU A 110 -3.20 21.17 12.07
CA LEU A 110 -4.27 20.29 12.51
C LEU A 110 -5.56 20.49 11.68
N VAL A 111 -6.37 19.44 11.60
CA VAL A 111 -7.72 19.46 11.01
C VAL A 111 -8.71 18.67 11.83
N ALA A 112 -9.92 19.20 11.92
CA ALA A 112 -11.07 18.47 12.42
C ALA A 112 -11.98 18.06 11.25
N LEU A 113 -12.85 17.09 11.49
CA LEU A 113 -13.72 16.51 10.47
C LEU A 113 -15.18 16.74 10.85
N ASN A 114 -16.04 17.08 9.89
CA ASN A 114 -17.47 17.31 10.16
C ASN A 114 -18.38 16.61 9.14
N ILE A 115 -19.27 15.75 9.63
CA ILE A 115 -20.16 14.93 8.80
C ILE A 115 -21.48 15.66 8.43
N ASN A 116 -21.73 16.87 8.95
CA ASN A 116 -23.00 17.58 8.76
C ASN A 116 -23.28 18.02 7.30
N GLN A 117 -22.41 17.72 6.33
CA GLN A 117 -22.68 17.90 4.91
C GLN A 117 -23.27 16.63 4.28
N THR A 118 -24.60 16.54 4.37
CA THR A 118 -25.53 16.03 3.35
C THR A 118 -25.10 14.83 2.50
N GLY A 119 -25.66 13.66 2.84
CA GLY A 119 -25.80 12.53 1.92
C GLY A 119 -24.65 11.53 2.00
N LEU A 120 -24.82 10.53 2.87
CA LEU A 120 -24.07 9.28 2.88
C LEU A 120 -24.23 8.59 1.53
N LYS A 121 -23.48 9.05 0.52
CA LYS A 121 -23.21 8.30 -0.68
C LYS A 121 -22.16 7.26 -0.32
N ASP A 122 -22.25 6.06 -0.89
CA ASP A 122 -21.34 4.93 -0.63
C ASP A 122 -19.84 5.25 -0.83
N ASN A 123 -19.52 6.40 -1.43
CA ASN A 123 -18.17 6.87 -1.74
C ASN A 123 -17.69 8.08 -0.91
N PHE A 124 -18.24 8.35 0.28
CA PHE A 124 -17.72 9.40 1.16
C PHE A 124 -16.23 9.21 1.48
N LYS A 125 -15.49 10.33 1.52
CA LYS A 125 -14.05 10.41 1.77
C LYS A 125 -13.78 11.41 2.89
N ILE A 126 -13.02 11.03 3.91
CA ILE A 126 -12.87 11.86 5.12
C ILE A 126 -12.14 13.18 4.88
N GLN A 127 -11.27 13.28 3.87
CA GLN A 127 -10.57 14.54 3.58
C GLN A 127 -11.51 15.65 3.10
N ASN A 128 -12.66 15.29 2.51
CA ASN A 128 -13.64 16.24 1.97
C ASN A 128 -14.38 16.98 3.08
N SER A 129 -14.48 16.40 4.28
CA SER A 129 -15.10 17.02 5.45
C SER A 129 -14.10 17.78 6.33
N SER A 130 -12.85 17.95 5.88
CA SER A 130 -11.79 18.54 6.69
C SER A 130 -11.85 20.08 6.76
N TYR A 131 -11.81 20.61 7.97
CA TYR A 131 -11.65 22.03 8.26
C TYR A 131 -10.46 22.27 9.17
N LEU A 132 -9.88 23.47 9.07
CA LEU A 132 -8.73 23.83 9.90
C LEU A 132 -9.16 23.86 11.36
N SER A 133 -8.38 23.19 12.21
CA SER A 133 -8.51 23.31 13.66
C SER A 133 -7.29 24.03 14.22
N GLU A 134 -7.51 25.08 14.99
CA GLU A 134 -6.44 25.87 15.61
C GLU A 134 -6.35 25.63 17.14
N PHE A 135 -7.36 25.01 17.75
CA PHE A 135 -7.50 24.94 19.21
C PHE A 135 -7.65 23.53 19.78
N SER A 136 -7.69 22.49 18.94
CA SER A 136 -7.78 21.13 19.46
C SER A 136 -6.53 20.78 20.29
N THR A 137 -6.75 20.16 21.45
CA THR A 137 -5.68 19.68 22.34
C THR A 137 -5.46 18.16 22.22
N GLN A 138 -6.34 17.50 21.48
CA GLN A 138 -6.39 16.05 21.31
C GLN A 138 -6.51 15.69 19.83
N ILE A 139 -5.94 14.54 19.48
CA ILE A 139 -5.98 13.94 18.15
C ILE A 139 -6.58 12.55 18.20
N GLN A 140 -7.02 12.09 17.04
CA GLN A 140 -7.61 10.78 16.92
C GLN A 140 -6.58 9.71 16.61
N PHE A 141 -6.55 8.67 17.43
CA PHE A 141 -5.97 7.38 17.07
C PHE A 141 -7.07 6.45 16.61
N VAL A 142 -6.84 5.76 15.51
CA VAL A 142 -7.81 4.84 14.91
C VAL A 142 -7.23 3.44 14.92
N CYS A 143 -7.93 2.51 15.55
CA CYS A 143 -7.63 1.10 15.47
C CYS A 143 -8.49 0.48 14.37
N CYS A 144 -7.83 0.07 13.31
CA CYS A 144 -8.45 -0.69 12.24
C CYS A 144 -8.25 -2.19 12.49
N GLY A 145 -9.21 -2.99 12.06
CA GLY A 145 -9.16 -4.44 12.19
C GLY A 145 -8.07 -4.98 11.28
N VAL A 146 -7.20 -5.79 11.87
CA VAL A 146 -6.00 -6.31 11.21
C VAL A 146 -6.15 -7.80 10.97
N GLU A 147 -6.29 -8.19 9.71
CA GLU A 147 -5.83 -9.50 9.22
C GLU A 147 -4.62 -9.31 8.27
N CYS A 148 -3.69 -8.43 8.63
CA CYS A 148 -2.46 -8.17 7.87
C CYS A 148 -1.26 -7.80 8.78
N GLY A 149 -0.09 -8.41 8.58
CA GLY A 149 1.17 -7.96 9.18
C GLY A 149 1.43 -8.38 10.62
N SER A 150 0.53 -9.18 11.22
CA SER A 150 0.69 -9.70 12.58
C SER A 150 1.80 -10.75 12.63
N ARG A 151 2.87 -10.46 13.37
CA ARG A 151 3.92 -11.41 13.75
C ARG A 151 3.67 -11.92 15.17
N PRO A 152 3.46 -13.23 15.40
CA PRO A 152 3.48 -13.80 16.75
C PRO A 152 4.81 -13.42 17.44
N ALA A 153 4.71 -12.79 18.60
CA ALA A 153 5.73 -11.95 19.22
C ALA A 153 7.16 -12.54 19.26
N VAL A 154 8.14 -11.87 18.61
CA VAL A 154 9.58 -11.96 18.95
C VAL A 154 10.25 -10.59 18.78
N ARG A 155 10.85 -10.07 19.86
CA ARG A 155 11.52 -8.76 19.96
C ARG A 155 13.06 -8.88 19.92
N SER A 156 13.64 -9.43 18.86
CA SER A 156 15.11 -9.40 18.75
C SER A 156 15.63 -9.19 17.33
N ARG A 157 16.71 -8.40 17.27
CA ARG A 157 17.51 -8.08 16.09
C ARG A 157 18.38 -9.29 15.75
N ILE A 158 18.35 -9.75 14.50
CA ILE A 158 19.13 -10.92 14.07
C ILE A 158 20.53 -10.49 13.65
N VAL A 159 21.57 -11.10 14.27
CA VAL A 159 22.97 -11.07 13.82
C VAL A 159 23.48 -12.51 13.94
N GLY A 160 23.91 -13.15 12.85
CA GLY A 160 24.36 -14.56 12.85
C GLY A 160 23.24 -15.61 13.00
N GLY A 161 22.09 -15.40 12.35
CA GLY A 161 20.83 -16.10 12.65
C GLY A 161 20.80 -17.63 12.46
N ASN A 162 19.86 -18.28 13.18
CA ASN A 162 19.50 -19.69 13.07
C ASN A 162 18.16 -19.85 12.29
N VAL A 163 17.81 -21.06 11.86
CA VAL A 163 16.57 -21.37 11.12
C VAL A 163 15.34 -20.80 11.85
N SER A 164 14.53 -19.99 11.15
CA SER A 164 13.32 -19.36 11.68
C SER A 164 12.18 -20.38 11.85
N ARG A 165 11.35 -20.22 12.88
CA ARG A 165 10.07 -20.96 13.01
C ARG A 165 9.05 -20.41 12.01
N SER A 166 8.26 -21.29 11.37
CA SER A 166 7.30 -20.99 10.28
C SER A 166 6.25 -19.93 10.65
N GLU A 167 5.88 -19.85 11.93
CA GLU A 167 4.89 -18.91 12.47
C GLU A 167 5.41 -17.46 12.57
N LEU A 168 6.70 -17.20 12.35
CA LEU A 168 7.30 -15.88 12.57
C LEU A 168 7.28 -14.96 11.35
N VAL A 169 7.00 -15.47 10.16
CA VAL A 169 6.98 -14.72 8.90
C VAL A 169 5.87 -15.27 7.97
N PRO A 170 4.60 -15.15 8.37
CA PRO A 170 3.47 -15.84 7.71
C PRO A 170 3.18 -15.39 6.27
N TRP A 171 3.74 -14.25 5.86
CA TRP A 171 3.69 -13.75 4.49
C TRP A 171 4.78 -14.33 3.58
N GLN A 172 5.81 -15.01 4.13
CA GLN A 172 6.91 -15.52 3.34
C GLN A 172 6.43 -16.67 2.44
N VAL A 173 6.75 -16.59 1.15
CA VAL A 173 6.53 -17.68 0.21
C VAL A 173 7.81 -18.11 -0.47
N SER A 174 7.81 -19.34 -0.96
CA SER A 174 8.84 -19.91 -1.81
C SER A 174 8.29 -20.07 -3.22
N LEU A 175 8.92 -19.42 -4.20
CA LEU A 175 8.59 -19.55 -5.62
C LEU A 175 9.42 -20.69 -6.21
N HIS A 176 8.74 -21.66 -6.81
CA HIS A 176 9.35 -22.83 -7.44
C HIS A 176 9.13 -22.80 -8.96
N TYR A 177 10.16 -23.14 -9.71
CA TYR A 177 10.08 -23.43 -11.15
C TYR A 177 10.56 -24.87 -11.38
N GLN A 178 9.74 -25.69 -12.05
CA GLN A 178 10.04 -27.11 -12.27
C GLN A 178 10.41 -27.86 -10.97
N ASN A 179 9.64 -27.61 -9.90
CA ASN A 179 9.83 -28.16 -8.54
C ASN A 179 11.11 -27.70 -7.81
N GLN A 180 11.95 -26.83 -8.38
CA GLN A 180 13.11 -26.27 -7.71
C GLN A 180 12.83 -24.88 -7.18
N HIS A 181 13.29 -24.58 -5.96
CA HIS A 181 13.24 -23.23 -5.40
C HIS A 181 14.03 -22.27 -6.30
N LEU A 182 13.39 -21.17 -6.69
CA LEU A 182 13.98 -20.14 -7.53
C LEU A 182 14.17 -18.83 -6.75
N CYS A 183 13.10 -18.35 -6.11
CA CYS A 183 13.08 -17.06 -5.41
C CYS A 183 12.14 -17.07 -4.20
N GLY A 184 12.26 -16.03 -3.37
CA GLY A 184 11.23 -15.70 -2.37
C GLY A 184 10.11 -14.83 -2.94
N GLY A 185 9.06 -14.64 -2.13
CA GLY A 185 8.02 -13.65 -2.36
C GLY A 185 7.30 -13.30 -1.07
N SER A 186 6.34 -12.39 -1.16
CA SER A 186 5.52 -11.96 -0.03
C SER A 186 4.04 -11.96 -0.37
N ILE A 187 3.21 -12.55 0.50
CA ILE A 187 1.75 -12.48 0.41
C ILE A 187 1.32 -11.03 0.70
N ILE A 188 0.65 -10.40 -0.27
CA ILE A 188 0.10 -9.04 -0.12
C ILE A 188 -1.44 -9.04 -0.06
N SER A 189 -2.10 -10.07 -0.58
CA SER A 189 -3.54 -10.30 -0.41
C SER A 189 -3.90 -11.77 -0.62
N GLU A 190 -5.18 -12.13 -0.48
CA GLU A 190 -5.68 -13.49 -0.67
C GLU A 190 -5.25 -14.10 -2.03
N ARG A 191 -5.06 -13.28 -3.07
CA ARG A 191 -4.77 -13.76 -4.43
C ARG A 191 -3.46 -13.24 -5.01
N TRP A 192 -2.72 -12.41 -4.29
CA TRP A 192 -1.57 -11.71 -4.85
C TRP A 192 -0.32 -11.92 -4.01
N ILE A 193 0.76 -12.28 -4.72
CA ILE A 193 2.11 -12.38 -4.21
C ILE A 193 2.97 -11.31 -4.88
N LEU A 194 3.75 -10.59 -4.08
CA LEU A 194 4.81 -9.70 -4.52
C LEU A 194 6.13 -10.46 -4.65
N THR A 195 6.85 -10.25 -5.76
CA THR A 195 8.21 -10.75 -5.96
C THR A 195 9.00 -9.78 -6.85
N ALA A 196 10.21 -10.15 -7.22
CA ALA A 196 11.06 -9.35 -8.09
C ALA A 196 10.88 -9.73 -9.57
N ALA A 197 10.96 -8.75 -10.47
CA ALA A 197 10.83 -9.00 -11.92
C ALA A 197 11.86 -9.99 -12.44
N HIS A 198 13.12 -9.89 -12.01
CA HIS A 198 14.18 -10.81 -12.45
C HIS A 198 13.93 -12.28 -12.09
N CYS A 199 13.10 -12.55 -11.07
CA CYS A 199 12.72 -13.92 -10.69
C CYS A 199 11.74 -14.56 -11.68
N VAL A 200 10.98 -13.74 -12.39
CA VAL A 200 9.88 -14.20 -13.25
C VAL A 200 10.01 -13.76 -14.71
N TYR A 201 10.96 -12.88 -15.00
CA TYR A 201 11.33 -12.47 -16.34
C TYR A 201 11.82 -13.71 -17.09
N GLN A 202 11.22 -13.98 -18.27
CA GLN A 202 11.39 -15.19 -19.09
C GLN A 202 10.62 -16.45 -18.63
N LEU A 203 9.84 -16.39 -17.54
CA LEU A 203 8.90 -17.47 -17.21
C LEU A 203 7.61 -17.31 -18.02
N VAL A 204 7.62 -17.84 -19.26
CA VAL A 204 6.49 -17.73 -20.20
C VAL A 204 5.33 -18.64 -19.81
N TYR A 205 5.62 -19.79 -19.19
CA TYR A 205 4.62 -20.81 -18.84
C TYR A 205 4.35 -20.83 -17.33
N THR A 206 3.20 -20.31 -16.92
CA THR A 206 2.76 -20.29 -15.51
C THR A 206 2.54 -21.68 -14.93
N GLY A 207 2.21 -22.69 -15.77
CA GLY A 207 1.98 -24.07 -15.33
C GLY A 207 3.21 -24.78 -14.75
N SER A 208 4.42 -24.24 -14.97
CA SER A 208 5.66 -24.74 -14.37
C SER A 208 6.05 -23.98 -13.10
N VAL A 209 5.25 -23.00 -12.68
CA VAL A 209 5.49 -22.16 -11.51
C VAL A 209 4.52 -22.56 -10.40
N LEU A 210 5.07 -22.84 -9.21
CA LEU A 210 4.31 -23.15 -8.01
C LEU A 210 4.75 -22.22 -6.88
N ILE A 211 3.79 -21.79 -6.06
CA ILE A 211 4.06 -21.02 -4.85
C ILE A 211 3.84 -21.93 -3.64
N GLN A 212 4.84 -22.05 -2.78
CA GLN A 212 4.74 -22.80 -1.53
C GLN A 212 4.70 -21.86 -0.34
N THR A 213 3.80 -22.15 0.61
CA THR A 213 3.60 -21.42 1.87
C THR A 213 3.80 -22.36 3.06
N GLY A 214 4.03 -21.84 4.27
CA GLY A 214 3.88 -22.60 5.52
C GLY A 214 4.82 -23.78 5.76
N LEU A 215 6.05 -23.77 5.22
CA LEU A 215 7.01 -24.88 5.28
C LEU A 215 7.40 -25.28 6.73
N TYR A 216 6.69 -26.25 7.34
CA TYR A 216 7.32 -27.16 8.32
C TYR A 216 6.62 -28.52 8.53
N TYR A 217 5.29 -28.65 8.46
CA TYR A 217 4.66 -29.97 8.71
C TYR A 217 4.37 -30.76 7.43
N PHE A 218 5.29 -31.67 7.11
CA PHE A 218 5.04 -32.84 6.26
C PHE A 218 4.02 -33.75 6.93
N LEU A 219 2.73 -33.42 6.86
CA LEU A 219 1.67 -34.40 7.15
C LEU A 219 0.52 -34.40 6.14
N ASP A 220 0.39 -33.39 5.26
CA ASP A 220 -0.53 -33.43 4.12
C ASP A 220 -0.03 -32.56 2.94
N GLY A 221 1.15 -32.90 2.40
CA GLY A 221 1.71 -32.26 1.19
C GLY A 221 2.04 -30.75 1.33
N PRO A 222 2.89 -30.19 0.46
CA PRO A 222 3.01 -28.74 0.35
C PRO A 222 1.74 -28.19 -0.28
N ASP A 223 1.02 -27.27 0.39
CA ASP A 223 -0.01 -26.41 -0.22
C ASP A 223 0.64 -25.62 -1.37
N SER A 224 0.73 -26.27 -2.51
CA SER A 224 1.40 -25.77 -3.70
C SER A 224 0.36 -24.99 -4.48
N LEU A 225 0.39 -23.68 -4.33
CA LEU A 225 -0.58 -22.79 -4.93
C LEU A 225 -0.24 -22.60 -6.41
N SER A 226 -1.22 -22.88 -7.26
CA SER A 226 -1.09 -22.71 -8.71
C SER A 226 -1.15 -21.23 -9.10
N VAL A 227 -0.31 -20.85 -10.05
CA VAL A 227 -0.25 -19.49 -10.60
C VAL A 227 -1.24 -19.32 -11.76
N GLU A 228 -2.10 -18.31 -11.67
CA GLU A 228 -3.00 -17.88 -12.75
C GLU A 228 -2.25 -16.98 -13.75
N LYS A 229 -1.55 -15.96 -13.23
CA LYS A 229 -0.92 -14.92 -14.05
C LYS A 229 0.33 -14.37 -13.38
N ILE A 230 1.34 -14.07 -14.18
CA ILE A 230 2.55 -13.35 -13.77
C ILE A 230 2.56 -11.99 -14.46
N ILE A 231 2.84 -10.93 -13.71
CA ILE A 231 2.88 -9.56 -14.20
C ILE A 231 4.14 -8.90 -13.64
N TYR A 232 5.19 -8.77 -14.45
CA TYR A 232 6.36 -7.96 -14.10
C TYR A 232 6.21 -6.53 -14.65
N HIS A 233 6.99 -5.60 -14.09
CA HIS A 233 6.93 -4.21 -14.51
C HIS A 233 7.30 -4.05 -16.00
N ALA A 234 6.50 -3.30 -16.77
CA ALA A 234 6.63 -3.17 -18.23
C ALA A 234 7.94 -2.52 -18.66
N ASN A 235 8.47 -1.63 -17.81
CA ASN A 235 9.78 -1.00 -18.02
C ASN A 235 10.95 -1.78 -17.38
N TYR A 236 10.76 -3.03 -16.96
CA TYR A 236 11.84 -3.82 -16.39
C TYR A 236 12.99 -3.99 -17.40
N ARG A 237 14.20 -3.61 -17.00
CA ARG A 237 15.40 -3.73 -17.83
C ARG A 237 16.37 -4.75 -17.21
N PRO A 238 16.56 -5.93 -17.82
CA PRO A 238 17.36 -7.00 -17.24
C PRO A 238 18.83 -6.62 -17.02
N ALA A 239 19.42 -5.85 -17.93
CA ALA A 239 20.84 -5.44 -17.86
C ALA A 239 21.13 -4.47 -16.71
N GLU A 240 20.15 -3.64 -16.33
CA GLU A 240 20.29 -2.61 -15.30
C GLU A 240 19.61 -3.02 -13.98
N ILE A 241 18.80 -4.09 -13.99
CA ILE A 241 17.91 -4.50 -12.89
C ILE A 241 17.00 -3.33 -12.44
N SER A 242 16.68 -2.40 -13.35
CA SER A 242 15.77 -1.29 -13.07
C SER A 242 14.32 -1.74 -13.18
N TYR A 243 13.45 -1.18 -12.34
CA TYR A 243 12.04 -1.58 -12.20
C TYR A 243 11.86 -3.07 -11.85
N ASN A 244 12.68 -3.58 -10.92
CA ASN A 244 12.74 -5.01 -10.53
C ASN A 244 11.59 -5.45 -9.61
N ILE A 245 10.35 -5.34 -10.07
CA ILE A 245 9.14 -5.68 -9.30
C ILE A 245 8.16 -6.47 -10.15
N ALA A 246 7.52 -7.47 -9.55
CA ALA A 246 6.51 -8.29 -10.20
C ALA A 246 5.44 -8.80 -9.23
N LEU A 247 4.30 -9.15 -9.81
CA LEU A 247 3.16 -9.74 -9.15
C LEU A 247 2.86 -11.11 -9.71
N ILE A 248 2.42 -11.98 -8.82
CA ILE A 248 1.90 -13.29 -9.16
C ILE A 248 0.48 -13.38 -8.63
N LYS A 249 -0.45 -13.66 -9.54
CA LYS A 249 -1.85 -13.91 -9.23
C LYS A 249 -2.07 -15.40 -9.02
N LEU A 250 -2.62 -15.77 -7.87
CA LEU A 250 -2.97 -17.15 -7.54
C LEU A 250 -4.29 -17.56 -8.18
N LYS A 251 -4.39 -18.83 -8.59
CA LYS A 251 -5.61 -19.40 -9.19
C LYS A 251 -6.75 -19.50 -8.18
N LEU A 252 -6.43 -19.85 -6.94
CA LEU A 252 -7.37 -19.91 -5.81
C LEU A 252 -6.94 -18.90 -4.73
N PRO A 253 -7.91 -18.30 -3.99
CA PRO A 253 -7.60 -17.40 -2.89
C PRO A 253 -7.07 -18.20 -1.69
N LEU A 254 -6.13 -17.59 -0.96
CA LEU A 254 -5.65 -18.03 0.34
C LEU A 254 -6.73 -17.80 1.42
N SER A 255 -6.84 -18.71 2.37
CA SER A 255 -7.69 -18.55 3.56
C SER A 255 -6.86 -18.01 4.72
N PHE A 256 -7.11 -16.78 5.16
CA PHE A 256 -6.40 -16.15 6.29
C PHE A 256 -6.95 -16.64 7.64
N ASN A 257 -6.60 -17.87 8.04
CA ASN A 257 -7.11 -18.47 9.28
C ASN A 257 -6.09 -18.43 10.44
N GLY A 258 -5.27 -17.38 10.52
CA GLY A 258 -4.23 -17.20 11.55
C GLY A 258 -2.88 -17.89 11.28
N VAL A 259 -2.78 -18.74 10.25
CA VAL A 259 -1.52 -19.35 9.75
C VAL A 259 -0.86 -18.49 8.66
N TYR A 260 -1.66 -17.72 7.93
CA TYR A 260 -1.24 -16.81 6.87
C TYR A 260 -1.68 -15.39 7.22
N THR A 261 -0.79 -14.41 7.10
CA THR A 261 -1.12 -12.98 7.19
C THR A 261 -0.37 -12.26 6.07
N SER A 262 -0.96 -11.24 5.46
CA SER A 262 -0.23 -10.40 4.50
C SER A 262 0.87 -9.60 5.21
N THR A 263 1.81 -9.01 4.49
CA THR A 263 2.86 -8.18 5.11
C THR A 263 2.31 -6.90 5.77
N SER A 264 2.96 -6.44 6.85
CA SER A 264 2.62 -5.23 7.62
C SER A 264 2.74 -3.91 6.85
N GLU A 265 2.22 -2.85 7.47
CA GLU A 265 2.04 -1.43 7.11
C GLU A 265 3.09 -0.74 6.21
N ALA A 266 4.28 -1.29 6.00
CA ALA A 266 5.25 -0.76 5.03
C ALA A 266 4.86 -1.06 3.56
N LEU A 267 3.93 -2.00 3.34
CA LEU A 267 3.54 -2.47 2.01
C LEU A 267 2.17 -1.97 1.53
N THR A 268 1.42 -1.18 2.31
CA THR A 268 0.17 -0.54 1.86
C THR A 268 0.40 0.45 0.71
N TRP A 269 1.50 1.22 0.75
CA TRP A 269 1.89 2.11 -0.35
C TRP A 269 2.19 1.33 -1.64
N ILE A 270 2.95 0.24 -1.53
CA ILE A 270 3.27 -0.63 -2.66
C ILE A 270 1.99 -1.31 -3.15
N GLN A 271 1.14 -1.84 -2.27
CA GLN A 271 -0.09 -2.52 -2.62
C GLN A 271 -1.09 -1.61 -3.35
N GLN A 272 -1.25 -0.35 -2.90
CA GLN A 272 -2.11 0.64 -3.56
C GLN A 272 -1.53 1.14 -4.90
N GLN A 273 -0.23 1.45 -4.96
CA GLN A 273 0.44 1.80 -6.22
C GLN A 273 0.44 0.61 -7.21
N MET A 274 0.49 -0.61 -6.69
CA MET A 274 0.39 -1.82 -7.48
C MET A 274 -1.03 -2.10 -7.95
N GLU A 275 -2.07 -1.82 -7.18
CA GLU A 275 -3.45 -1.89 -7.67
C GLU A 275 -3.69 -0.92 -8.83
N VAL A 276 -3.15 0.30 -8.76
CA VAL A 276 -3.15 1.27 -9.86
C VAL A 276 -2.36 0.74 -11.05
N TYR A 277 -1.14 0.22 -10.82
CA TYR A 277 -0.32 -0.39 -11.87
C TYR A 277 -0.97 -1.62 -12.51
N ILE A 278 -1.69 -2.44 -11.75
CA ILE A 278 -2.46 -3.59 -12.21
C ILE A 278 -3.59 -3.07 -13.11
N LYS A 279 -4.43 -2.14 -12.63
CA LYS A 279 -5.51 -1.53 -13.40
C LYS A 279 -5.01 -0.94 -14.72
N ASN A 280 -3.89 -0.23 -14.69
CA ASN A 280 -3.31 0.42 -15.88
C ASN A 280 -2.60 -0.55 -16.83
N SER A 281 -2.02 -1.64 -16.32
CA SER A 281 -1.44 -2.71 -17.15
C SER A 281 -2.48 -3.59 -17.85
N PHE A 282 -3.71 -3.65 -17.33
CA PHE A 282 -4.85 -4.30 -18.00
C PHE A 282 -5.45 -3.44 -19.12
N ALA A 283 -5.35 -2.10 -19.04
CA ALA A 283 -5.85 -1.20 -20.08
C ALA A 283 -5.00 -1.19 -21.37
N LYS A 284 -3.70 -1.53 -21.28
CA LYS A 284 -2.77 -1.55 -22.43
C LYS A 284 -2.70 -2.89 -23.18
N ASN A 285 -3.43 -3.92 -22.74
CA ASN A 285 -3.43 -5.27 -23.34
C ASN A 285 -4.79 -5.67 -23.95
N LYS A 286 -5.57 -4.70 -24.43
CA LYS A 286 -6.74 -4.91 -25.30
C LYS A 286 -6.52 -4.23 -26.63
#